data_AF-A0A2D6F3E7-F1
#
_entry.id   AF-A0A2D6F3E7-F1
#
_cell.length_a   1.000
_cell.length_b   1.000
_cell.length_c   1.000
_cell.angle_alpha   90.00
_cell.angle_beta   90.00
_cell.angle_gamma   90.00
#
_symmetry.space_group_name_H-M   'P 1'
#
loop_
_entity.id
_entity.type
_entity.pdbx_description
1 polymer ?
#
loop_
_entity_poly.entity_id
_entity_poly.type
_entity_poly.pdbx_seq_one_letter_code
_entity_poly.pdbx_strand_id
1 'polypeptide(L)'
;MNRCNFCDKLHISLGDKPFNDIPYWYHKSSYELLIMILKDLREFIDKNRYESTLRESITCYCKFSLLVCDEETLGRKNEFIDSFVFVFTGITKLTKELIHINLLVEFIDKICYGLWDKHEQLLGTIDAEQEEKFKHAR
;
A
#
# COMPACT_ATOMS: atom_id res chain seq x y z
N MET A 1 -2.56 0.78 -23.69
CA MET A 1 -3.71 0.89 -22.77
C MET A 1 -4.42 -0.46 -22.77
N ASN A 2 -4.75 -0.99 -21.60
CA ASN A 2 -5.41 -2.29 -21.46
C ASN A 2 -6.79 -2.08 -20.84
N ARG A 3 -7.70 -3.04 -21.06
CA ARG A 3 -9.00 -3.05 -20.39
C ARG A 3 -8.78 -3.42 -18.92
N CYS A 4 -9.26 -2.57 -18.02
CA CYS A 4 -9.07 -2.77 -16.59
C CYS A 4 -9.98 -3.89 -16.08
N ASN A 5 -9.40 -4.88 -15.41
CA ASN A 5 -10.17 -5.98 -14.80
C ASN A 5 -11.11 -5.51 -13.68
N PHE A 6 -10.88 -4.34 -13.09
CA PHE A 6 -11.72 -3.79 -12.02
C PHE A 6 -12.89 -2.94 -12.52
N CYS A 7 -12.68 -2.05 -13.51
CA CYS A 7 -13.71 -1.11 -13.97
C CYS A 7 -14.15 -1.28 -15.42
N ASP A 8 -13.57 -2.24 -16.14
CA ASP A 8 -13.83 -2.57 -17.56
C ASP A 8 -13.53 -1.43 -18.56
N LYS A 9 -12.94 -0.31 -18.10
CA LYS A 9 -12.53 0.82 -18.95
C LYS A 9 -11.09 0.65 -19.42
N LEU A 10 -10.75 1.32 -20.52
CA LEU A 10 -9.38 1.41 -21.02
C LEU A 10 -8.59 2.45 -20.24
N HIS A 11 -7.52 2.01 -19.58
CA HIS A 11 -6.53 2.90 -18.99
C HIS A 11 -5.16 2.20 -18.91
N ILE A 12 -4.11 2.94 -18.58
CA ILE A 12 -2.81 2.33 -18.29
C ILE A 12 -2.95 1.38 -17.10
N SER A 13 -2.30 0.22 -17.12
CA SER A 13 -2.35 -0.72 -16.01
C SER A 13 -1.09 -0.56 -15.17
N LEU A 14 -1.24 -0.51 -13.84
CA LEU A 14 -0.12 -0.62 -12.90
C LEU A 14 0.55 -2.02 -12.97
N GLY A 15 -0.03 -2.92 -13.78
CA GLY A 15 0.47 -4.24 -14.13
C GLY A 15 -0.60 -5.28 -13.87
N ASP A 16 -0.61 -6.36 -14.66
CA ASP A 16 -1.28 -7.62 -14.33
C ASP A 16 -0.47 -8.37 -13.27
N LYS A 17 0.06 -7.66 -12.28
CA LYS A 17 0.46 -8.25 -11.01
C LYS A 17 -0.75 -8.13 -10.11
N PRO A 18 -1.74 -9.05 -10.18
CA PRO A 18 -2.33 -9.43 -8.93
C PRO A 18 -1.12 -9.77 -8.05
N PHE A 19 -0.96 -9.08 -6.94
CA PHE A 19 -1.38 -9.63 -5.66
C PHE A 19 -1.42 -11.18 -5.56
N ASN A 20 -0.57 -11.91 -6.28
CA ASN A 20 -0.63 -13.37 -6.43
C ASN A 20 -0.30 -14.10 -5.14
N ASP A 21 0.02 -13.37 -4.07
CA ASP A 21 0.39 -13.94 -2.79
C ASP A 21 -0.30 -13.25 -1.60
N ILE A 22 -1.44 -12.57 -1.74
CA ILE A 22 -2.13 -11.99 -0.55
C ILE A 22 -2.35 -12.98 0.59
N PRO A 23 -2.68 -14.27 0.34
CA PRO A 23 -2.76 -15.26 1.42
C PRO A 23 -1.43 -15.45 2.16
N TYR A 24 -0.29 -15.14 1.52
CA TYR A 24 1.05 -15.15 2.11
C TYR A 24 1.39 -13.85 2.87
N TRP A 25 0.65 -12.75 2.64
CA TRP A 25 0.94 -11.42 3.18
C TRP A 25 0.46 -11.23 4.62
N TYR A 26 -0.59 -11.98 5.01
CA TYR A 26 -1.14 -11.91 6.37
C TYR A 26 -0.17 -12.43 7.44
N HIS A 27 0.77 -13.31 7.06
CA HIS A 27 1.70 -13.96 7.99
C HIS A 27 3.00 -13.17 8.23
N LYS A 28 3.30 -12.15 7.43
CA LYS A 28 4.38 -11.19 7.68
C LYS A 28 3.80 -9.78 7.70
N SER A 29 3.25 -9.41 8.84
CA SER A 29 2.77 -8.06 9.14
C SER A 29 3.97 -7.09 9.21
N SER A 30 4.53 -6.69 8.08
CA SER A 30 5.59 -5.68 8.04
C SER A 30 5.11 -4.44 7.29
N TYR A 31 5.22 -3.28 7.95
CA TYR A 31 5.08 -1.99 7.29
C TYR A 31 5.95 -1.89 6.03
N GLU A 32 7.07 -2.62 5.98
CA GLU A 32 7.89 -2.84 4.79
C GLU A 32 7.09 -3.25 3.54
N LEU A 33 6.13 -4.18 3.65
CA LEU A 33 5.30 -4.58 2.51
C LEU A 33 4.45 -3.41 2.01
N LEU A 34 3.82 -2.67 2.92
CA LEU A 34 3.05 -1.49 2.54
C LEU A 34 3.94 -0.42 1.90
N ILE A 35 5.18 -0.26 2.38
CA ILE A 35 6.17 0.64 1.79
C ILE A 35 6.57 0.20 0.39
N MET A 36 6.80 -1.09 0.15
CA MET A 36 7.10 -1.63 -1.19
C MET A 36 5.96 -1.33 -2.17
N ILE A 37 4.71 -1.59 -1.76
CA ILE A 37 3.52 -1.31 -2.57
C ILE A 37 3.43 0.19 -2.93
N LEU A 38 3.70 1.06 -1.95
CA LEU A 38 3.66 2.51 -2.17
C LEU A 38 4.79 3.01 -3.06
N LYS A 39 5.99 2.42 -2.96
CA LYS A 39 7.11 2.71 -3.86
C LYS A 39 6.78 2.31 -5.31
N ASP A 40 6.19 1.14 -5.52
CA ASP A 40 5.76 0.69 -6.85
C ASP A 40 4.71 1.65 -7.45
N LEU A 41 3.74 2.08 -6.64
CA LEU A 41 2.73 3.06 -7.06
C LEU A 41 3.38 4.41 -7.41
N ARG A 42 4.33 4.87 -6.59
CA ARG A 42 5.08 6.12 -6.84
C ARG A 42 5.88 6.04 -8.14
N GLU A 43 6.59 4.95 -8.39
CA GLU A 43 7.32 4.74 -9.64
C GLU A 43 6.40 4.75 -10.85
N PHE A 44 5.23 4.13 -10.74
CA PHE A 44 4.25 4.13 -11.81
C PHE A 44 3.71 5.53 -12.11
N ILE A 45 3.41 6.31 -11.07
CA ILE A 45 2.98 7.70 -11.22
C ILE A 45 4.04 8.50 -11.99
N ASP A 46 5.31 8.35 -11.61
CA ASP A 46 6.41 9.05 -12.27
C ASP A 46 6.58 8.66 -13.74
N LYS A 47 6.57 7.35 -14.03
CA LYS A 47 6.71 6.81 -15.38
C LYS A 47 5.57 7.25 -16.31
N ASN A 48 4.38 7.48 -15.75
CA ASN A 48 3.16 7.72 -16.50
C ASN A 48 2.54 9.11 -16.25
N ARG A 49 3.30 10.08 -15.71
CA ARG A 49 2.80 11.39 -15.26
C ARG A 49 2.04 12.21 -16.32
N TYR A 50 2.23 11.91 -17.59
CA TYR A 50 1.60 12.59 -18.73
C TYR A 50 0.47 11.77 -19.37
N GLU A 51 0.22 10.55 -18.89
CA GLU A 51 -0.85 9.71 -19.40
C GLU A 51 -2.21 10.24 -18.96
N SER A 52 -3.10 10.43 -19.93
CA SER A 52 -4.44 11.00 -19.70
C SER A 52 -5.32 10.15 -18.78
N THR A 53 -5.01 8.86 -18.67
CA THR A 53 -5.78 7.87 -17.90
C THR A 53 -5.14 7.51 -16.54
N LEU A 54 -4.06 8.20 -16.16
CA LEU A 54 -3.32 7.90 -14.93
C LEU A 54 -4.21 7.96 -13.67
N ARG A 55 -5.12 8.93 -13.61
CA ARG A 55 -6.01 9.11 -12.44
C ARG A 55 -6.97 7.97 -12.27
N GLU A 56 -7.56 7.50 -13.38
CA GLU A 56 -8.44 6.34 -13.41
C GLU A 56 -7.70 5.10 -12.96
N SER A 57 -6.45 4.92 -13.42
CA SER A 57 -5.60 3.80 -13.02
C SER A 57 -5.30 3.79 -11.53
N ILE A 58 -4.87 4.91 -10.96
CA ILE A 58 -4.61 5.04 -9.51
C ILE A 58 -5.89 4.78 -8.73
N THR A 59 -7.01 5.38 -9.15
CA THR A 59 -8.31 5.22 -8.48
C THR A 59 -8.77 3.76 -8.48
N CYS A 60 -8.67 3.08 -9.62
CA CYS A 60 -9.03 1.67 -9.73
C CYS A 60 -8.11 0.79 -8.89
N TYR A 61 -6.80 1.06 -8.92
CA TYR A 61 -5.84 0.35 -8.10
C TYR A 61 -6.14 0.46 -6.61
N CYS A 62 -6.42 1.66 -6.10
CA CYS A 62 -6.71 1.86 -4.68
C CYS A 62 -8.03 1.21 -4.27
N LYS A 63 -9.08 1.31 -5.10
CA LYS A 63 -10.36 0.65 -4.82
C LYS A 63 -10.24 -0.87 -4.81
N PHE A 64 -9.51 -1.43 -5.77
CA PHE A 64 -9.23 -2.86 -5.80
C PHE A 64 -8.44 -3.31 -4.57
N SER A 65 -7.38 -2.58 -4.22
CA SER A 65 -6.57 -2.87 -3.03
C SER A 65 -7.39 -2.88 -1.74
N LEU A 66 -8.31 -1.92 -1.59
CA LEU A 66 -9.22 -1.85 -0.44
C LEU A 66 -10.24 -3.00 -0.43
N LEU A 67 -10.83 -3.33 -1.58
CA LEU A 67 -11.77 -4.45 -1.71
C LEU A 67 -11.11 -5.76 -1.28
N VAL A 68 -9.92 -6.02 -1.80
CA VAL A 68 -9.21 -7.26 -1.50
C VAL A 68 -8.76 -7.31 -0.04
N CYS A 69 -8.34 -6.18 0.54
CA CYS A 69 -8.05 -6.11 1.97
C CYS A 69 -9.28 -6.46 2.82
N ASP A 70 -10.47 -5.99 2.46
CA ASP A 70 -11.72 -6.31 3.17
C ASP A 70 -12.07 -7.81 3.07
N GLU A 71 -11.97 -8.38 1.86
CA GLU A 71 -12.24 -9.80 1.59
C GLU A 71 -11.30 -10.73 2.37
N GLU A 72 -10.01 -10.42 2.40
CA GLU A 72 -8.98 -11.27 3.02
C GLU A 72 -8.92 -11.13 4.54
N THR A 73 -9.33 -9.98 5.07
CA THR A 73 -9.32 -9.75 6.52
C THR A 73 -10.59 -10.25 7.19
N LEU A 74 -11.68 -10.50 6.45
CA LEU A 74 -12.97 -10.94 7.00
C LEU A 74 -13.42 -10.08 8.20
N GLY A 75 -13.16 -8.77 8.14
CA GLY A 75 -13.49 -7.81 9.20
C GLY A 75 -12.54 -7.79 10.41
N ARG A 76 -11.43 -8.53 10.38
CA ARG A 76 -10.37 -8.43 11.40
C ARG A 76 -9.72 -7.04 11.35
N LYS A 77 -9.33 -6.54 12.52
CA LYS A 77 -8.63 -5.27 12.67
C LYS A 77 -7.28 -5.47 13.33
N ASN A 78 -6.27 -4.84 12.77
CA ASN A 78 -4.95 -4.68 13.37
C ASN A 78 -4.32 -3.40 12.81
N GLU A 79 -3.22 -2.97 13.42
CA GLU A 79 -2.58 -1.70 13.06
C GLU A 79 -2.11 -1.65 11.60
N PHE A 80 -1.72 -2.80 11.02
CA PHE A 80 -1.35 -2.89 9.61
C PHE A 80 -2.57 -2.64 8.71
N ILE A 81 -3.70 -3.29 8.98
CA ILE A 81 -4.96 -3.13 8.22
C ILE A 81 -5.44 -1.68 8.33
N ASP A 82 -5.41 -1.08 9.52
CA ASP A 82 -5.80 0.30 9.71
C ASP A 82 -4.90 1.27 8.92
N SER A 83 -3.59 1.01 8.92
CA SER A 83 -2.62 1.79 8.13
C SER A 83 -2.86 1.63 6.62
N PHE A 84 -3.10 0.40 6.16
CA PHE A 84 -3.41 0.10 4.76
C PHE A 84 -4.67 0.85 4.30
N VAL A 85 -5.77 0.70 5.04
CA VAL A 85 -7.04 1.36 4.72
C VAL A 85 -6.92 2.87 4.73
N PHE A 86 -6.24 3.44 5.73
CA PHE A 86 -5.99 4.87 5.83
C PHE A 86 -5.24 5.40 4.59
N VAL A 87 -4.14 4.76 4.22
CA VAL A 87 -3.28 5.19 3.12
C VAL A 87 -4.02 5.14 1.77
N PHE A 88 -4.65 4.01 1.45
CA PHE A 88 -5.33 3.85 0.17
C PHE A 88 -6.59 4.71 0.05
N THR A 89 -7.27 4.98 1.18
CA THR A 89 -8.36 5.97 1.22
C THR A 89 -7.84 7.38 0.98
N GLY A 90 -6.70 7.74 1.60
CA GLY A 90 -6.04 9.02 1.41
C GLY A 90 -5.66 9.26 -0.06
N ILE A 91 -4.99 8.29 -0.69
CA ILE A 91 -4.63 8.34 -2.11
C ILE A 91 -5.87 8.51 -2.99
N THR A 92 -6.94 7.75 -2.71
CA THR A 92 -8.19 7.84 -3.49
C THR A 92 -8.81 9.23 -3.41
N LYS A 93 -8.85 9.84 -2.22
CA LYS A 93 -9.39 11.20 -2.02
C LYS A 93 -8.53 12.23 -2.74
N LEU A 94 -7.22 12.16 -2.55
CA LEU A 94 -6.26 13.06 -3.21
C LEU A 94 -6.33 12.95 -4.73
N THR A 95 -6.47 11.75 -5.28
CA THR A 95 -6.58 11.55 -6.74
C THR A 95 -7.85 12.18 -7.32
N LYS A 96 -8.95 12.22 -6.54
CA LYS A 96 -10.22 12.86 -6.95
C LYS A 96 -10.17 14.38 -6.85
N GLU A 97 -9.59 14.91 -5.78
CA GLU A 97 -9.63 16.33 -5.44
C GLU A 97 -8.49 17.14 -6.09
N LEU A 98 -7.34 16.52 -6.32
CA LEU A 98 -6.16 17.26 -6.76
C LEU A 98 -6.13 17.46 -8.26
N ILE A 99 -5.82 18.69 -8.68
CA ILE A 99 -5.44 19.00 -10.07
C ILE A 99 -3.98 18.57 -10.32
N HIS A 100 -3.15 18.48 -9.27
CA HIS A 100 -1.70 18.27 -9.37
C HIS A 100 -1.25 16.90 -8.82
N ILE A 101 -0.67 16.07 -9.70
CA ILE A 101 -0.10 14.76 -9.37
C ILE A 101 1.05 14.85 -8.36
N ASN A 102 1.78 15.98 -8.30
CA ASN A 102 2.90 16.17 -7.40
C ASN A 102 2.50 16.06 -5.92
N LEU A 103 1.33 16.57 -5.54
CA LEU A 103 0.82 16.50 -4.17
C LEU A 103 0.48 15.06 -3.77
N LEU A 104 0.09 14.22 -4.73
CA LEU A 104 -0.09 12.80 -4.49
C LEU A 104 1.26 12.09 -4.26
N VAL A 105 2.29 12.43 -5.05
CA VAL A 105 3.64 11.89 -4.86
C VAL A 105 4.20 12.28 -3.50
N GLU A 106 4.10 13.56 -3.12
CA GLU A 106 4.53 14.04 -1.80
C GLU A 106 3.79 13.35 -0.65
N PHE A 107 2.49 13.07 -0.81
CA PHE A 107 1.73 12.30 0.15
C PHE A 107 2.30 10.88 0.30
N ILE A 108 2.53 10.20 -0.82
CA ILE A 108 3.09 8.84 -0.82
C ILE A 108 4.46 8.82 -0.13
N ASP A 109 5.35 9.76 -0.47
CA ASP A 109 6.69 9.85 0.11
C ASP A 109 6.64 10.06 1.64
N LYS A 110 5.77 10.96 2.13
CA LYS A 110 5.57 11.19 3.56
C LYS A 110 5.04 9.97 4.29
N ILE A 111 4.10 9.26 3.69
CA ILE A 111 3.56 8.02 4.27
C ILE A 111 4.64 6.94 4.33
N CYS A 112 5.41 6.74 3.25
CA CYS A 112 6.51 5.78 3.23
C CYS A 112 7.52 6.04 4.36
N TYR A 113 7.89 7.30 4.58
CA TYR A 113 8.78 7.69 5.66
C TYR A 113 8.21 7.32 7.04
N GLY A 114 6.96 7.71 7.32
CA GLY A 114 6.31 7.40 8.61
C GLY A 114 6.10 5.91 8.84
N LEU A 115 5.86 5.13 7.78
CA LEU A 115 5.78 3.67 7.87
C LEU A 115 7.14 3.03 8.15
N TRP A 116 8.24 3.61 7.65
CA TRP A 116 9.59 3.13 7.95
C TRP A 116 9.94 3.34 9.43
N ASP A 117 9.60 4.50 10.00
CA ASP A 117 9.78 4.74 11.44
C ASP A 117 9.02 3.72 12.30
N LYS A 118 7.78 3.39 11.92
CA LYS A 118 6.99 2.33 12.58
C LYS A 118 7.60 0.95 12.41
N HIS A 119 8.18 0.67 11.24
CA HIS A 119 8.86 -0.60 10.98
C HIS A 119 10.05 -0.79 11.91
N GLU A 120 10.93 0.20 12.01
CA GLU A 120 12.11 0.15 12.88
C GLU A 120 11.75 0.00 14.36
N GLN A 121 10.69 0.70 14.82
CA GLN A 121 10.18 0.54 16.18
C GLN A 121 9.69 -0.89 16.47
N LEU A 122 8.99 -1.50 15.50
CA LEU A 122 8.51 -2.87 15.62
C LEU A 122 9.68 -3.87 15.69
N LEU A 123 10.70 -3.70 14.84
CA LEU A 123 11.90 -4.53 14.87
C LEU A 123 12.63 -4.42 16.21
N GLY A 124 12.84 -3.20 16.73
CA GLY A 124 13.48 -3.00 18.03
C GLY A 124 12.71 -3.64 19.19
N THR A 125 11.37 -3.65 19.13
CA THR A 125 10.53 -4.32 20.12
C THR A 125 10.69 -5.84 20.06
N ILE A 126 10.69 -6.41 18.85
CA ILE A 126 10.88 -7.85 18.63
C ILE A 126 12.26 -8.28 19.14
N ASP A 127 13.31 -7.51 18.85
CA ASP A 127 14.67 -7.81 19.29
C ASP A 127 14.77 -7.82 20.82
N ALA A 128 14.16 -6.84 21.50
CA ALA A 128 14.12 -6.78 22.97
C ALA A 128 13.38 -7.99 23.57
N GLU A 129 12.22 -8.37 23.00
CA GLU A 129 11.45 -9.54 23.44
C GLU A 129 12.22 -10.86 23.23
N GLN A 130 12.99 -10.97 22.14
CA GLN A 130 13.83 -12.14 21.91
C GLN A 130 14.98 -12.19 22.92
N GLU A 131 15.65 -11.06 23.19
CA GLU A 131 16.71 -11.00 24.20
C GLU A 131 16.22 -11.43 25.60
N GLU A 132 15.04 -11.00 26.03
CA GLU A 132 14.46 -11.44 27.31
C GLU A 132 14.19 -12.95 27.33
N LYS A 133 13.61 -13.50 26.25
CA LYS A 133 13.37 -14.95 26.13
C LYS A 133 14.67 -15.76 26.23
N PHE A 134 15.77 -15.27 25.63
CA PHE A 134 17.07 -15.94 25.72
C PHE A 134 17.76 -15.77 27.08
N LYS A 135 17.55 -14.64 27.77
CA LYS A 135 18.09 -14.42 29.13
C LYS A 135 17.41 -15.30 30.19
N HIS A 136 16.12 -15.61 30.03
CA HIS A 136 15.36 -16.47 30.95
C HIS A 136 15.38 -17.97 30.60
N ALA A 137 16.05 -18.37 29.52
CA ALA A 137 16.23 -19.76 29.12
C ALA A 137 17.58 -20.37 29.56
N ARG A 138 18.39 -19.62 30.33
CA ARG A 138 19.65 -20.06 30.97
C ARG A 138 19.47 -20.16 32.48
#